data_AF-A0A7K2Z079-F1
#
_entry.id   AF-A0A7K2Z079-F1
#
_cell.length_a   1.000
_cell.length_b   1.000
_cell.length_c   1.000
_cell.angle_alpha   90.00
_cell.angle_beta   90.00
_cell.angle_gamma   90.00
#
_symmetry.space_group_name_H-M   'P 1'
#
loop_
_entity.id
_entity.type
_entity.pdbx_description
1 polymer ?
#
loop_
_entity_poly.entity_id
_entity_poly.type
_entity_poly.pdbx_seq_one_letter_code
_entity_poly.pdbx_strand_id
1 'polypeptide(L)'
;MAATDPRPRPRPRVAADRRPRDAARTGGRARTARPDHRRQVRADPSRADRACAHHGDRRPRLHHPLTNRTQEQTLTNNLHSPGIRIVSFGYGHGPTPEADLTVDLRRRFRNPHHNPAMKHRTGLDADVYAHVLATPGIESIAAAVAAGALDLLAEIGGPITVATGCVGGRHRAVGVARRVADHIRAAHVAVDLDHRDVHRAVLPS
;
A
#
# COMPACT_ATOMS: atom_id res chain seq x y z
N MET A 1 22.85 42.11 -68.52
CA MET A 1 23.94 42.95 -67.98
C MET A 1 23.75 43.07 -66.48
N ALA A 2 24.82 42.79 -65.72
CA ALA A 2 25.07 42.98 -64.27
C ALA A 2 24.09 42.31 -63.28
N ALA A 3 24.42 41.18 -62.63
CA ALA A 3 25.44 40.92 -61.59
C ALA A 3 24.99 41.41 -60.19
N THR A 4 24.56 40.57 -59.25
CA THR A 4 25.30 39.66 -58.33
C THR A 4 25.20 40.23 -56.90
N ASP A 5 24.62 39.48 -55.95
CA ASP A 5 25.30 39.08 -54.70
C ASP A 5 24.31 38.45 -53.68
N PRO A 6 24.36 37.12 -53.44
CA PRO A 6 23.67 36.46 -52.35
C PRO A 6 24.61 36.30 -51.14
N ARG A 7 24.37 37.03 -50.04
CA ARG A 7 25.18 36.87 -48.82
C ARG A 7 24.92 35.51 -48.13
N PRO A 8 25.97 34.75 -47.78
CA PRO A 8 25.87 33.42 -47.18
C PRO A 8 25.69 33.44 -45.65
N ARG A 9 25.07 32.37 -45.14
CA ARG A 9 24.89 32.06 -43.71
C ARG A 9 26.22 31.65 -43.05
N PRO A 10 26.45 31.96 -41.76
CA PRO A 10 27.42 31.22 -40.96
C PRO A 10 26.74 30.13 -40.10
N ARG A 11 27.20 28.88 -40.23
CA ARG A 11 27.08 27.82 -39.19
C ARG A 11 28.47 27.59 -38.53
N PRO A 12 28.59 26.64 -37.59
CA PRO A 12 28.67 26.81 -36.15
C PRO A 12 30.12 26.85 -35.63
N ARG A 13 30.35 27.38 -34.41
CA ARG A 13 31.64 27.19 -33.73
C ARG A 13 31.61 25.89 -32.91
N VAL A 14 32.41 24.92 -33.34
CA VAL A 14 32.87 23.77 -32.55
C VAL A 14 34.28 24.08 -32.06
N ALA A 15 34.54 23.93 -30.77
CA ALA A 15 35.87 23.76 -30.17
C ALA A 15 35.66 22.82 -28.97
N ALA A 16 36.02 21.54 -29.06
CA ALA A 16 37.35 20.98 -28.84
C ALA A 16 37.72 20.89 -27.34
N ASP A 17 37.40 19.73 -26.78
CA ASP A 17 38.26 18.80 -26.03
C ASP A 17 39.24 19.33 -24.96
N ARG A 18 39.18 18.70 -23.77
CA ARG A 18 40.31 18.39 -22.86
C ARG A 18 39.82 17.73 -21.56
N ARG A 19 40.01 16.41 -21.45
CA ARG A 19 40.44 15.71 -20.20
C ARG A 19 41.97 15.60 -20.27
N PRO A 20 42.77 15.53 -19.18
CA PRO A 20 42.77 14.39 -18.25
C PRO A 20 43.21 14.61 -16.77
N ARG A 21 42.77 13.65 -15.93
CA ARG A 21 43.40 12.87 -14.82
C ARG A 21 44.33 13.47 -13.72
N ASP A 22 44.22 12.76 -12.59
CA ASP A 22 45.17 12.51 -11.47
C ASP A 22 45.33 13.60 -10.39
N ALA A 23 45.65 13.35 -9.11
CA ALA A 23 45.62 12.21 -8.18
C ALA A 23 46.21 12.76 -6.84
N ALA A 24 45.72 12.32 -5.67
CA ALA A 24 46.41 12.25 -4.35
C ALA A 24 45.32 12.13 -3.26
N ARG A 25 45.16 11.09 -2.43
CA ARG A 25 46.04 10.20 -1.65
C ARG A 25 46.81 10.90 -0.51
N THR A 26 46.27 10.78 0.71
CA THR A 26 46.92 10.49 2.01
C THR A 26 45.80 10.47 3.05
N GLY A 27 45.61 9.52 3.97
CA GLY A 27 46.48 8.51 4.58
C GLY A 27 46.16 8.52 6.09
N GLY A 28 45.88 7.37 6.71
CA GLY A 28 45.71 7.31 8.18
C GLY A 28 44.91 6.10 8.69
N ARG A 29 45.58 4.96 8.83
CA ARG A 29 45.10 3.79 9.59
C ARG A 29 45.44 3.96 11.08
N ALA A 30 44.60 3.47 11.98
CA ALA A 30 45.05 2.69 13.13
C ALA A 30 43.90 1.81 13.67
N ARG A 31 44.22 0.53 13.85
CA ARG A 31 43.47 -0.50 14.59
C ARG A 31 43.61 -0.20 16.10
N THR A 32 42.77 -0.65 17.03
CA THR A 32 42.82 -2.01 17.63
C THR A 32 41.75 -2.23 18.72
N ALA A 33 41.34 -3.50 18.85
CA ALA A 33 41.04 -4.27 20.09
C ALA A 33 39.71 -4.08 20.89
N ARG A 34 38.90 -5.15 20.84
CA ARG A 34 38.01 -5.72 21.89
C ARG A 34 38.89 -6.43 22.98
N PRO A 35 38.42 -6.83 24.20
CA PRO A 35 37.12 -7.50 24.46
C PRO A 35 36.41 -7.28 25.83
N ASP A 36 35.24 -7.92 25.92
CA ASP A 36 34.35 -8.34 27.03
C ASP A 36 34.67 -8.09 28.51
N HIS A 37 33.62 -7.75 29.28
CA HIS A 37 33.39 -8.30 30.62
C HIS A 37 31.88 -8.42 30.97
N ARG A 38 31.40 -9.68 31.01
CA ARG A 38 30.20 -10.11 31.73
C ARG A 38 30.33 -9.82 33.23
N ARG A 39 29.25 -9.37 33.87
CA ARG A 39 29.00 -9.62 35.30
C ARG A 39 27.50 -9.72 35.60
N GLN A 40 27.06 -10.93 35.92
CA GLN A 40 25.79 -11.25 36.59
C GLN A 40 25.99 -11.20 38.10
N VAL A 41 25.07 -10.59 38.86
CA VAL A 41 24.79 -10.90 40.29
C VAL A 41 23.32 -10.55 40.56
N ARG A 42 22.41 -11.54 40.50
CA ARG A 42 21.66 -12.23 41.58
C ARG A 42 20.51 -11.44 42.23
N ALA A 43 19.32 -12.04 42.13
CA ALA A 43 18.12 -11.70 42.87
C ALA A 43 18.19 -12.24 44.32
N ASP A 44 17.56 -11.52 45.24
CA ASP A 44 17.45 -11.87 46.66
C ASP A 44 15.94 -11.97 47.03
N PRO A 45 15.41 -13.16 47.35
CA PRO A 45 14.03 -13.33 47.81
C PRO A 45 14.04 -13.78 49.27
N SER A 46 14.02 -12.84 50.22
CA SER A 46 13.70 -13.16 51.60
C SER A 46 13.17 -11.96 52.39
N ARG A 47 11.85 -11.96 52.61
CA ARG A 47 11.10 -11.48 53.79
C ARG A 47 9.62 -11.54 53.40
N ALA A 48 8.90 -12.60 53.83
CA ALA A 48 8.23 -12.67 55.13
C ALA A 48 7.08 -11.65 55.23
N ASP A 49 5.88 -11.94 55.70
CA ASP A 49 5.12 -13.13 56.08
C ASP A 49 3.76 -12.53 56.56
N ARG A 50 2.62 -13.16 56.21
CA ARG A 50 1.33 -13.27 56.99
C ARG A 50 0.68 -11.99 57.58
N ALA A 51 -0.64 -11.86 57.75
CA ALA A 51 -1.73 -12.79 58.04
C ALA A 51 -3.10 -12.12 57.72
N CYS A 52 -4.14 -12.88 57.34
CA CYS A 52 -5.40 -13.16 58.08
C CYS A 52 -6.13 -11.94 58.69
N ALA A 53 -7.46 -11.75 58.67
CA ALA A 53 -8.62 -12.49 58.15
C ALA A 53 -9.90 -11.60 58.28
N HIS A 54 -10.94 -11.99 57.55
CA HIS A 54 -12.38 -11.94 57.89
C HIS A 54 -13.25 -10.66 57.85
N HIS A 55 -14.39 -10.88 57.17
CA HIS A 55 -15.77 -10.41 57.38
C HIS A 55 -16.23 -9.08 56.74
N GLY A 56 -17.22 -9.22 55.83
CA GLY A 56 -17.98 -8.10 55.30
C GLY A 56 -18.78 -8.42 54.04
N ASP A 57 -19.66 -9.40 54.10
CA ASP A 57 -20.69 -9.62 53.07
C ASP A 57 -21.75 -8.50 53.14
N ARG A 58 -21.94 -7.76 52.03
CA ARG A 58 -23.18 -7.09 51.63
C ARG A 58 -23.03 -6.48 50.23
N ARG A 59 -23.56 -7.21 49.24
CA ARG A 59 -23.81 -6.73 47.88
C ARG A 59 -25.15 -5.98 47.80
N PRO A 60 -25.33 -5.18 46.74
CA PRO A 60 -26.17 -5.66 45.65
C PRO A 60 -25.44 -5.62 44.31
N ARG A 61 -25.39 -6.77 43.63
CA ARG A 61 -25.02 -6.87 42.21
C ARG A 61 -26.25 -6.47 41.40
N LEU A 62 -26.11 -5.45 40.57
CA LEU A 62 -27.09 -5.17 39.51
C LEU A 62 -27.01 -6.32 38.50
N HIS A 63 -28.08 -7.10 38.44
CA HIS A 63 -28.29 -8.17 37.48
C HIS A 63 -28.48 -7.56 36.09
N HIS A 64 -27.42 -7.56 35.26
CA HIS A 64 -27.59 -7.41 33.83
C HIS A 64 -28.06 -8.76 33.27
N PRO A 65 -29.24 -8.84 32.64
CA PRO A 65 -29.76 -10.11 32.15
C PRO A 65 -28.87 -10.63 31.02
N LEU A 66 -28.28 -11.81 31.27
CA LEU A 66 -27.71 -12.67 30.24
C LEU A 66 -28.84 -13.05 29.28
N THR A 67 -28.97 -12.29 28.20
CA THR A 67 -29.80 -12.72 27.07
C THR A 67 -29.01 -13.77 26.30
N ASN A 68 -29.09 -15.01 26.77
CA ASN A 68 -28.99 -16.16 25.88
C ASN A 68 -30.17 -16.08 24.91
N ARG A 69 -29.95 -15.43 23.78
CA ARG A 69 -30.88 -15.44 22.64
C ARG A 69 -30.13 -16.07 21.48
N THR A 70 -30.27 -17.39 21.40
CA THR A 70 -30.37 -18.17 20.16
C THR A 70 -29.67 -17.55 18.95
N GLN A 71 -28.38 -17.82 18.77
CA GLN A 71 -27.81 -17.88 17.41
C GLN A 71 -27.96 -19.30 16.87
N GLU A 72 -29.20 -19.75 16.82
CA GLU A 72 -29.58 -20.87 16.01
C GLU A 72 -30.47 -20.28 14.93
N GLN A 73 -30.17 -20.59 13.66
CA GLN A 73 -30.86 -20.15 12.44
C GLN A 73 -30.23 -18.97 11.68
N THR A 74 -29.10 -19.23 11.01
CA THR A 74 -28.95 -18.81 9.61
C THR A 74 -28.15 -19.85 8.81
N LEU A 75 -28.50 -21.12 8.97
CA LEU A 75 -28.18 -22.18 8.01
C LEU A 75 -29.26 -22.17 6.91
N THR A 76 -29.32 -21.08 6.16
CA THR A 76 -30.20 -20.98 4.99
C THR A 76 -29.52 -20.08 3.96
N ASN A 77 -28.86 -20.72 2.99
CA ASN A 77 -28.37 -20.15 1.74
C ASN A 77 -27.35 -19.00 1.81
N ASN A 78 -26.17 -19.23 2.41
CA ASN A 78 -24.98 -18.44 2.05
C ASN A 78 -24.34 -19.00 0.76
N LEU A 79 -25.03 -18.83 -0.37
CA LEU A 79 -24.39 -18.97 -1.67
C LEU A 79 -23.50 -17.73 -1.90
N HIS A 80 -22.27 -17.83 -1.37
CA HIS A 80 -21.07 -17.11 -1.84
C HIS A 80 -21.06 -15.59 -1.74
N SER A 81 -21.56 -14.97 -0.66
CA SER A 81 -21.21 -13.57 -0.40
C SER A 81 -19.67 -13.46 -0.30
N PRO A 82 -19.01 -12.66 -1.15
CA PRO A 82 -17.56 -12.57 -1.17
C PRO A 82 -17.06 -12.04 0.17
N GLY A 83 -16.06 -12.73 0.75
CA GLY A 83 -15.49 -12.33 2.04
C GLY A 83 -14.83 -10.95 1.97
N ILE A 84 -14.34 -10.57 0.78
CA ILE A 84 -13.67 -9.29 0.57
C ILE A 84 -14.22 -8.62 -0.69
N ARG A 85 -14.60 -7.35 -0.58
CA ARG A 85 -14.89 -6.46 -1.70
C ARG A 85 -13.74 -5.48 -1.91
N ILE A 86 -13.33 -5.27 -3.15
CA ILE A 86 -12.29 -4.29 -3.50
C ILE A 86 -12.88 -3.27 -4.46
N VAL A 87 -12.83 -1.99 -4.09
CA VAL A 87 -13.30 -0.88 -4.92
C VAL A 87 -12.11 -0.01 -5.35
N SER A 88 -11.96 0.22 -6.65
CA SER A 88 -11.02 1.21 -7.18
C SER A 88 -11.73 2.52 -7.54
N PHE A 89 -11.15 3.66 -7.17
CA PHE A 89 -11.80 4.97 -7.35
C PHE A 89 -10.83 6.11 -7.67
N GLY A 90 -11.40 7.22 -8.15
CA GLY A 90 -10.71 8.47 -8.46
C GLY A 90 -11.07 9.59 -7.48
N TYR A 91 -10.08 10.16 -6.79
CA TYR A 91 -10.29 11.31 -5.88
C TYR A 91 -10.80 12.56 -6.60
N GLY A 92 -10.56 12.70 -7.91
CA GLY A 92 -11.06 13.82 -8.70
C GLY A 92 -12.50 13.63 -9.20
N HIS A 93 -13.13 12.47 -8.99
CA HIS A 93 -14.51 12.20 -9.43
C HIS A 93 -15.53 12.17 -8.29
N GLY A 94 -15.07 12.20 -7.04
CA GLY A 94 -15.95 12.19 -5.88
C GLY A 94 -15.22 11.79 -4.59
N PRO A 95 -15.95 11.67 -3.47
CA PRO A 95 -15.38 11.27 -2.20
C PRO A 95 -14.83 9.84 -2.24
N THR A 96 -13.97 9.53 -1.26
CA THR A 96 -13.50 8.18 -0.97
C THR A 96 -14.71 7.27 -0.67
N PRO A 97 -14.80 6.06 -1.24
CA PRO A 97 -15.79 5.07 -0.82
C PRO A 97 -15.64 4.71 0.66
N GLU A 98 -16.75 4.40 1.33
CA GLU A 98 -16.73 3.77 2.65
C GLU A 98 -15.98 2.44 2.57
N ALA A 99 -14.93 2.27 3.36
CA ALA A 99 -14.05 1.11 3.33
C ALA A 99 -13.32 0.93 4.66
N ASP A 100 -13.05 -0.34 5.02
CA ASP A 100 -12.29 -0.72 6.21
C ASP A 100 -10.79 -0.44 6.01
N LEU A 101 -10.29 -0.66 4.78
CA LEU A 101 -8.94 -0.31 4.37
C LEU A 101 -8.95 0.61 3.16
N THR A 102 -8.23 1.73 3.23
CA THR A 102 -8.05 2.63 2.08
C THR A 102 -6.59 2.81 1.74
N VAL A 103 -6.25 2.60 0.47
CA VAL A 103 -4.89 2.76 -0.08
C VAL A 103 -4.86 3.95 -1.04
N ASP A 104 -4.13 5.00 -0.66
CA ASP A 104 -3.98 6.20 -1.47
C ASP A 104 -2.71 6.14 -2.35
N LEU A 105 -2.91 6.01 -3.66
CA LEU A 105 -1.85 5.91 -4.67
C LEU A 105 -1.64 7.23 -5.42
N ARG A 106 -2.11 8.38 -4.90
CA ARG A 106 -1.95 9.68 -5.56
C ARG A 106 -0.49 10.10 -5.72
N ARG A 107 0.38 9.77 -4.76
CA ARG A 107 1.80 10.21 -4.71
C ARG A 107 2.79 9.17 -5.28
N ARG A 108 3.89 9.66 -5.87
CA ARG A 108 5.15 8.99 -6.31
C ARG A 108 5.08 7.61 -6.99
N PHE A 109 4.08 7.37 -7.84
CA PHE A 109 4.13 6.25 -8.80
C PHE A 109 4.23 6.78 -10.23
N ARG A 110 4.98 6.07 -11.11
CA ARG A 110 5.15 6.45 -12.53
C ARG A 110 3.77 6.72 -13.11
N ASN A 111 3.56 7.92 -13.64
CA ASN A 111 2.26 8.33 -14.14
C ASN A 111 2.11 7.87 -15.58
N PRO A 112 1.23 6.90 -15.90
CA PRO A 112 1.04 6.44 -17.28
C PRO A 112 0.49 7.55 -18.19
N HIS A 113 -0.12 8.59 -17.61
CA HIS A 113 -0.63 9.75 -18.36
C HIS A 113 0.45 10.51 -19.13
N HIS A 114 1.74 10.34 -18.81
CA HIS A 114 2.82 11.00 -19.56
C HIS A 114 3.11 10.31 -20.90
N ASN A 115 2.61 9.09 -21.10
CA ASN A 115 2.63 8.45 -22.41
C ASN A 115 1.28 8.74 -23.11
N PRO A 116 1.26 9.54 -24.20
CA PRO A 116 0.03 9.87 -24.92
C PRO A 116 -0.77 8.63 -25.34
N ALA A 117 -0.09 7.54 -25.68
CA ALA A 117 -0.71 6.27 -26.07
C ALA A 117 -1.43 5.56 -24.91
N MET A 118 -1.06 5.84 -23.65
CA MET A 118 -1.65 5.24 -22.46
C MET A 118 -2.71 6.12 -21.80
N LYS A 119 -2.78 7.42 -22.13
CA LYS A 119 -3.69 8.39 -21.50
C LYS A 119 -5.16 7.95 -21.54
N HIS A 120 -5.60 7.35 -22.64
CA HIS A 120 -6.98 6.94 -22.86
C HIS A 120 -7.25 5.49 -22.46
N ARG A 121 -6.21 4.72 -22.15
CA ARG A 121 -6.32 3.32 -21.71
C ARG A 121 -6.68 3.25 -20.23
N THR A 122 -6.80 2.05 -19.69
CA THR A 122 -7.21 1.79 -18.31
C THR A 122 -6.31 0.74 -17.68
N GLY A 123 -6.32 0.60 -16.36
CA GLY A 123 -5.62 -0.50 -15.68
C GLY A 123 -6.21 -1.89 -15.99
N LEU A 124 -7.28 -1.96 -16.80
CA LEU A 124 -7.78 -3.22 -17.36
C LEU A 124 -6.92 -3.69 -18.54
N ASP A 125 -6.32 -2.75 -19.27
CA ASP A 125 -5.40 -3.03 -20.36
C ASP A 125 -4.08 -3.66 -19.87
N ALA A 126 -3.63 -4.73 -20.55
CA ALA A 126 -2.42 -5.45 -20.18
C ALA A 126 -1.17 -4.55 -20.10
N ASP A 127 -0.97 -3.65 -21.07
CA ASP A 127 0.22 -2.79 -21.11
C ASP A 127 0.23 -1.75 -19.97
N VAL A 128 -0.95 -1.20 -19.65
CA VAL A 128 -1.08 -0.24 -18.54
C VAL A 128 -0.90 -0.96 -17.21
N TYR A 129 -1.50 -2.14 -17.06
CA TYR A 129 -1.35 -2.98 -15.88
C TYR A 129 0.13 -3.32 -15.64
N ALA A 130 0.83 -3.81 -16.68
CA ALA A 130 2.26 -4.09 -16.62
C ALA A 130 3.09 -2.84 -16.28
N HIS A 131 2.76 -1.68 -16.85
CA HIS A 131 3.43 -0.42 -16.53
C HIS A 131 3.24 0.00 -15.07
N VAL A 132 2.02 -0.16 -14.53
CA VAL A 132 1.72 0.13 -13.12
C VAL A 132 2.51 -0.82 -12.21
N LEU A 133 2.47 -2.13 -12.47
CA LEU A 133 3.21 -3.13 -11.67
C LEU A 133 4.72 -2.97 -11.74
N ALA A 134 5.26 -2.51 -12.87
CA ALA A 134 6.68 -2.21 -13.01
C ALA A 134 7.14 -1.02 -12.16
N THR A 135 6.22 -0.32 -11.49
CA THR A 135 6.58 0.77 -10.58
C THR A 135 7.12 0.20 -9.27
N PRO A 136 8.35 0.59 -8.84
CA PRO A 136 8.93 0.10 -7.60
C PRO A 136 8.00 0.29 -6.40
N GLY A 137 7.85 -0.76 -5.59
CA GLY A 137 7.04 -0.76 -4.38
C GLY A 137 5.56 -1.12 -4.57
N ILE A 138 5.00 -1.05 -5.79
CA ILE A 138 3.58 -1.39 -6.02
C ILE A 138 3.27 -2.83 -5.61
N GLU A 139 4.13 -3.78 -5.97
CA GLU A 139 3.97 -5.18 -5.58
C GLU A 139 3.96 -5.35 -4.05
N SER A 140 4.93 -4.74 -3.36
CA SER A 140 5.01 -4.81 -1.90
C SER A 140 3.80 -4.20 -1.22
N ILE A 141 3.27 -3.10 -1.76
CA ILE A 141 2.05 -2.47 -1.26
C ILE A 141 0.86 -3.38 -1.48
N ALA A 142 0.70 -3.95 -2.68
CA ALA A 142 -0.41 -4.85 -2.99
C ALA A 142 -0.41 -6.08 -2.07
N ALA A 143 0.77 -6.68 -1.84
CA ALA A 143 0.92 -7.80 -0.92
C ALA A 143 0.58 -7.42 0.54
N ALA A 144 1.06 -6.27 1.02
CA ALA A 144 0.78 -5.81 2.38
C ALA A 144 -0.72 -5.50 2.61
N VAL A 145 -1.37 -4.90 1.62
CA VAL A 145 -2.80 -4.61 1.65
C VAL A 145 -3.62 -5.89 1.65
N ALA A 146 -3.25 -6.87 0.82
CA ALA A 146 -3.90 -8.18 0.81
C ALA A 146 -3.75 -8.90 2.16
N ALA A 147 -2.56 -8.89 2.76
CA ALA A 147 -2.33 -9.47 4.08
C ALA A 147 -3.22 -8.80 5.14
N GLY A 148 -3.22 -7.46 5.22
CA GLY A 148 -4.05 -6.73 6.18
C GLY A 148 -5.55 -6.96 5.97
N ALA A 149 -6.01 -7.12 4.72
CA ALA A 149 -7.39 -7.46 4.43
C ALA A 149 -7.75 -8.87 4.93
N LEU A 150 -6.87 -9.86 4.72
CA LEU A 150 -7.08 -11.21 5.23
C LEU A 150 -7.11 -11.26 6.77
N ASP A 151 -6.22 -10.50 7.42
CA ASP A 151 -6.18 -10.41 8.89
C ASP A 151 -7.48 -9.78 9.43
N LEU A 152 -7.95 -8.68 8.82
CA LEU A 152 -9.22 -8.06 9.20
C LEU A 152 -10.43 -8.97 8.99
N LEU A 153 -10.47 -9.71 7.88
CA LEU A 153 -11.52 -10.67 7.62
C LEU A 153 -11.57 -11.75 8.71
N ALA A 154 -10.41 -12.24 9.14
CA ALA A 154 -10.30 -13.25 10.19
C ALA A 154 -10.75 -12.71 11.57
N GLU A 155 -10.42 -11.47 11.90
CA GLU A 155 -10.77 -10.84 13.19
C GLU A 155 -12.25 -10.43 13.26
N ILE A 156 -12.78 -9.82 12.19
CA ILE A 156 -14.16 -9.29 12.17
C ILE A 156 -15.17 -10.43 11.93
N GLY A 157 -14.82 -11.44 11.14
CA GLY A 157 -15.71 -12.55 10.78
C GLY A 157 -16.87 -12.15 9.84
N GLY A 158 -16.80 -10.97 9.24
CA GLY A 158 -17.80 -10.40 8.32
C GLY A 158 -17.17 -9.85 7.05
N PRO A 159 -17.99 -9.44 6.06
CA PRO A 159 -17.48 -8.91 4.79
C PRO A 159 -16.69 -7.62 5.03
N ILE A 160 -15.52 -7.51 4.40
CA ILE A 160 -14.69 -6.31 4.47
C ILE A 160 -14.58 -5.62 3.10
N THR A 161 -14.38 -4.31 3.10
CA THR A 161 -14.22 -3.49 1.91
C THR A 161 -12.84 -2.82 1.89
N VAL A 162 -12.12 -2.99 0.78
CA VAL A 162 -10.82 -2.38 0.51
C VAL A 162 -10.96 -1.36 -0.62
N ALA A 163 -10.64 -0.10 -0.36
CA ALA A 163 -10.63 0.97 -1.36
C ALA A 163 -9.22 1.28 -1.86
N THR A 164 -9.05 1.37 -3.18
CA THR A 164 -7.79 1.78 -3.82
C THR A 164 -8.01 3.07 -4.61
N GLY A 165 -7.29 4.12 -4.25
CA GLY A 165 -7.54 5.47 -4.77
C GLY A 165 -6.39 6.00 -5.61
N CYS A 166 -6.69 6.62 -6.76
CA CYS A 166 -5.74 7.50 -7.46
C CYS A 166 -6.45 8.77 -7.94
N VAL A 167 -5.78 9.67 -8.67
CA VAL A 167 -6.41 10.95 -9.06
C VAL A 167 -7.64 10.73 -9.96
N GLY A 168 -7.46 10.04 -11.09
CA GLY A 168 -8.53 9.80 -12.06
C GLY A 168 -9.22 8.44 -11.94
N GLY A 169 -8.80 7.56 -11.05
CA GLY A 169 -9.43 6.24 -10.86
C GLY A 169 -9.28 5.24 -12.02
N ARG A 170 -8.57 5.57 -13.11
CA ARG A 170 -8.50 4.73 -14.33
C ARG A 170 -7.29 3.82 -14.43
N HIS A 171 -6.16 4.16 -13.81
CA HIS A 171 -4.87 3.49 -14.04
C HIS A 171 -4.33 2.79 -12.78
N ARG A 172 -3.68 3.56 -11.89
CA ARG A 172 -3.00 3.05 -10.68
C ARG A 172 -3.95 2.33 -9.73
N ALA A 173 -5.10 2.95 -9.44
CA ALA A 173 -6.14 2.37 -8.59
C ALA A 173 -6.59 0.99 -9.11
N VAL A 174 -7.00 0.93 -10.38
CA VAL A 174 -7.42 -0.32 -11.03
C VAL A 174 -6.32 -1.38 -11.02
N GLY A 175 -5.08 -1.01 -11.37
CA GLY A 175 -3.96 -1.94 -11.40
C GLY A 175 -3.63 -2.55 -10.04
N VAL A 176 -3.60 -1.72 -8.99
CA VAL A 176 -3.37 -2.19 -7.62
C VAL A 176 -4.56 -3.01 -7.12
N ALA A 177 -5.80 -2.60 -7.37
CA ALA A 177 -6.99 -3.35 -6.98
C ALA A 177 -6.97 -4.78 -7.55
N ARG A 178 -6.62 -4.93 -8.82
CA ARG A 178 -6.44 -6.23 -9.48
C ARG A 178 -5.36 -7.05 -8.78
N ARG A 179 -4.19 -6.45 -8.50
CA ARG A 179 -3.08 -7.17 -7.89
C ARG A 179 -3.40 -7.63 -6.47
N VAL A 180 -4.07 -6.80 -5.67
CA VAL A 180 -4.58 -7.16 -4.34
C VAL A 180 -5.56 -8.33 -4.45
N ALA A 181 -6.49 -8.28 -5.41
CA ALA A 181 -7.42 -9.38 -5.66
C ALA A 181 -6.70 -10.70 -5.98
N ASP A 182 -5.63 -10.64 -6.79
CA ASP A 182 -4.84 -11.82 -7.14
C ASP A 182 -4.18 -12.45 -5.89
N HIS A 183 -3.61 -11.65 -4.99
CA HIS A 183 -3.05 -12.14 -3.73
C HIS A 183 -4.10 -12.78 -2.82
N ILE A 184 -5.28 -12.17 -2.71
CA ILE A 184 -6.36 -12.71 -1.87
C ILE A 184 -6.95 -14.00 -2.46
N ARG A 185 -7.12 -14.05 -3.79
CA ARG A 185 -7.57 -15.28 -4.47
C ARG A 185 -6.57 -16.42 -4.33
N ALA A 186 -5.27 -16.12 -4.31
CA ALA A 186 -4.23 -17.12 -4.01
C ALA A 186 -4.35 -17.70 -2.58
N ALA A 187 -4.97 -16.96 -1.65
CA ALA A 187 -5.33 -17.43 -0.32
C ALA A 187 -6.70 -18.14 -0.27
N HIS A 188 -7.31 -18.44 -1.43
CA HIS A 188 -8.60 -19.13 -1.57
C HIS A 188 -9.81 -18.38 -0.96
N VAL A 189 -9.71 -17.05 -0.82
CA VAL A 189 -10.82 -16.21 -0.36
C VAL A 189 -11.56 -15.62 -1.56
N ALA A 190 -12.89 -15.62 -1.49
CA ALA A 190 -13.74 -15.04 -2.53
C ALA A 190 -13.61 -13.50 -2.53
N VAL A 191 -13.39 -12.93 -3.72
CA VAL A 191 -13.18 -11.49 -3.92
C VAL A 191 -14.13 -10.93 -4.96
N ASP A 192 -14.84 -9.88 -4.58
CA ASP A 192 -15.54 -8.98 -5.52
C ASP A 192 -14.65 -7.79 -5.89
N LEU A 193 -14.62 -7.43 -7.17
CA LEU A 193 -13.77 -6.36 -7.69
C LEU A 193 -14.63 -5.37 -8.48
N ASP A 194 -14.69 -4.14 -7.99
CA ASP A 194 -15.50 -3.06 -8.54
C ASP A 194 -14.63 -1.86 -8.91
N HIS A 195 -14.83 -1.32 -10.11
CA HIS A 195 -14.04 -0.24 -10.67
C HIS A 195 -14.89 1.02 -10.90
N ARG A 196 -15.32 1.65 -9.80
CA ARG A 196 -16.26 2.78 -9.76
C ARG A 196 -16.06 3.84 -10.85
N ASP A 197 -14.82 4.26 -11.07
CA ASP A 197 -14.51 5.43 -11.91
C ASP A 197 -13.77 5.07 -13.22
N VAL A 198 -13.62 3.79 -13.57
CA VAL A 198 -12.81 3.39 -14.74
C VAL A 198 -13.36 3.90 -16.08
N HIS A 199 -14.68 4.05 -16.16
CA HIS A 199 -15.39 4.55 -17.35
C HIS A 199 -15.59 6.07 -17.34
N ARG A 200 -15.14 6.79 -16.30
CA ARG A 200 -15.27 8.25 -16.23
C ARG A 200 -14.31 8.94 -17.20
N ALA A 201 -14.64 10.19 -17.52
CA ALA A 201 -13.81 11.04 -18.37
C ALA A 201 -12.42 11.25 -17.76
N VAL A 202 -11.40 11.34 -18.62
CA VAL A 202 -10.04 11.65 -18.19
C VAL A 202 -9.99 13.07 -17.66
N LEU A 203 -9.56 13.23 -16.41
CA LEU A 203 -9.39 14.54 -15.79
C LEU A 203 -8.27 15.34 -16.50
N PRO A 204 -8.42 16.67 -16.61
CA PRO A 204 -7.35 17.52 -17.11
C PRO A 204 -6.12 17.43 -16.20
N SER A 205 -4.95 17.38 -16.84
CA SER A 205 -3.64 17.28 -16.17
C SER A 205 -3.17 18.60 -15.59
#